data_AF-A0A920VZ93-F1
#
_entry.id   AF-A0A920VZ93-F1
#
_cell.length_a   1.000
_cell.length_b   1.000
_cell.length_c   1.000
_cell.angle_alpha   90.00
_cell.angle_beta   90.00
_cell.angle_gamma   90.00
#
_symmetry.space_group_name_H-M   'P 1'
#
loop_
_entity.id
_entity.type
_entity.pdbx_description
1 polymer ?
#
loop_
_entity_poly.entity_id
_entity_poly.type
_entity_poly.pdbx_seq_one_letter_code
_entity_poly.pdbx_strand_id
1 'polypeptide(L)'
;MTEPSVASSDATNISTRAVLEGDEWVISGEKFYISGAGDVRCKIMICMVVTDPDAPKHNRQSQILVPMETEGVEVVRPMTVFGKGRCAPMVICTSNFTMLEYQKAILFSVVAGDLRFRKED
;
A
#
# COMPACT_ATOMS: atom_id res chain seq x y z
N MET A 1 -1.03 -1.86 5.19
CA MET A 1 -1.42 -3.25 4.91
C MET A 1 -2.92 -3.42 5.04
N THR A 2 -3.46 -3.31 6.25
CA THR A 2 -4.85 -3.60 6.62
C THR A 2 -5.88 -2.79 5.81
N GLU A 3 -6.98 -3.45 5.43
CA GLU A 3 -8.07 -2.92 4.60
C GLU A 3 -9.42 -3.06 5.33
N PRO A 4 -10.31 -2.06 5.26
CA PRO A 4 -11.58 -2.08 5.99
C PRO A 4 -12.56 -3.13 5.46
N SER A 5 -12.54 -3.40 4.16
CA SER A 5 -13.54 -4.25 3.48
C SER A 5 -13.24 -5.76 3.53
N VAL A 6 -12.07 -6.16 4.04
CA VAL A 6 -11.64 -7.57 4.06
C VAL A 6 -10.96 -7.95 5.38
N ALA A 7 -11.09 -9.21 5.77
CA ALA A 7 -10.43 -9.77 6.95
C ALA A 7 -8.91 -9.84 6.72
N SER A 8 -8.22 -8.75 7.07
CA SER A 8 -6.81 -8.52 6.78
C SER A 8 -5.84 -9.27 7.72
N SER A 9 -6.34 -10.07 8.65
CA SER A 9 -5.52 -10.97 9.46
C SER A 9 -4.90 -12.09 8.63
N ASP A 10 -5.62 -12.55 7.59
CA ASP A 10 -5.03 -13.33 6.50
C ASP A 10 -4.58 -12.37 5.41
N ALA A 11 -3.26 -12.23 5.25
CA ALA A 11 -2.66 -11.34 4.27
C ALA A 11 -3.13 -11.66 2.85
N THR A 12 -3.52 -12.89 2.55
CA THR A 12 -3.97 -13.28 1.21
C THR A 12 -5.33 -12.70 0.82
N ASN A 13 -6.08 -12.12 1.76
CA ASN A 13 -7.34 -11.43 1.51
C ASN A 13 -7.17 -9.97 1.06
N ILE A 14 -5.97 -9.40 1.18
CA ILE A 14 -5.67 -8.04 0.71
C ILE A 14 -6.09 -7.90 -0.76
N SER A 15 -6.83 -6.83 -1.06
CA SER A 15 -7.52 -6.61 -2.32
C SER A 15 -7.12 -5.32 -3.04
N THR A 16 -6.38 -4.42 -2.36
CA THR A 16 -5.82 -3.20 -2.99
C THR A 16 -5.01 -3.59 -4.21
N ARG A 17 -5.43 -3.09 -5.37
CA ARG A 17 -4.85 -3.46 -6.67
C ARG A 17 -3.73 -2.49 -7.01
N ALA A 18 -2.64 -3.01 -7.56
CA ALA A 18 -1.64 -2.21 -8.25
C ALA A 18 -1.45 -2.78 -9.66
N VAL A 19 -1.56 -1.91 -10.68
CA VAL A 19 -1.37 -2.27 -12.09
C VAL A 19 -0.26 -1.39 -12.66
N LEU A 20 0.65 -1.99 -13.42
CA LEU A 20 1.67 -1.24 -14.14
C LEU A 20 1.08 -0.76 -15.46
N GLU A 21 0.97 0.55 -15.65
CA GLU A 21 0.50 1.20 -16.86
C GLU A 21 1.64 2.04 -17.45
N GLY A 22 2.27 1.54 -18.52
CA GLY A 22 3.51 2.12 -19.04
C GLY A 22 4.65 1.95 -18.02
N ASP A 23 5.17 3.07 -17.54
CA ASP A 23 6.26 3.11 -16.55
C ASP A 23 5.74 3.39 -15.12
N GLU A 24 4.41 3.31 -14.90
CA GLU A 24 3.77 3.85 -13.69
C GLU A 24 2.88 2.83 -12.98
N TRP A 25 2.92 2.81 -11.64
CA TRP A 25 2.06 1.94 -10.84
C TRP A 25 0.78 2.67 -10.43
N VAL A 26 -0.36 2.27 -11.00
CA VAL A 26 -1.69 2.74 -10.61
C VAL A 26 -2.17 1.89 -9.43
N ILE A 27 -2.41 2.52 -8.27
CA ILE A 27 -2.82 1.82 -7.04
C ILE A 27 -4.21 2.28 -6.62
N SER A 28 -5.11 1.32 -6.46
CA SER A 28 -6.50 1.56 -6.07
C SER A 28 -6.89 0.72 -4.88
N GLY A 29 -7.25 1.38 -3.77
CA GLY A 29 -7.83 0.73 -2.61
C GLY A 29 -7.86 1.60 -1.35
N GLU A 30 -8.41 1.02 -0.29
CA GLU A 30 -8.55 1.69 1.00
C GLU A 30 -7.70 1.00 2.05
N LYS A 31 -7.00 1.79 2.86
CA LYS A 31 -6.19 1.31 3.97
C LYS A 31 -6.65 1.94 5.28
N PHE A 32 -6.62 1.16 6.36
CA PHE A 32 -6.95 1.66 7.69
C PHE A 32 -5.97 1.17 8.74
N TYR A 33 -5.96 1.85 9.89
CA TYR A 33 -4.95 1.65 10.94
C TYR A 33 -3.51 1.91 10.46
N ILE A 34 -3.28 2.97 9.67
CA ILE A 34 -1.94 3.35 9.20
C ILE A 34 -1.26 4.26 10.22
N SER A 35 -0.62 3.64 11.21
CA SER A 35 0.06 4.34 12.31
C SER A 35 1.13 5.30 11.78
N GLY A 36 1.08 6.56 12.20
CA GLY A 36 2.06 7.58 11.82
C GLY A 36 1.73 8.39 10.57
N ALA A 37 0.76 7.97 9.74
CA ALA A 37 0.44 8.68 8.49
C ALA A 37 -0.15 10.09 8.69
N GLY A 38 -0.62 10.42 9.91
CA GLY A 38 -1.08 11.77 10.25
C GLY A 38 0.01 12.73 10.74
N ASP A 39 1.25 12.26 10.90
CA ASP A 39 2.38 13.09 11.34
C ASP A 39 3.06 13.73 10.12
N VAL A 40 3.32 15.04 10.17
CA VAL A 40 3.98 15.79 9.08
C VAL A 40 5.37 15.28 8.71
N ARG A 41 6.03 14.53 9.61
CA ARG A 41 7.33 13.88 9.39
C ARG A 41 7.22 12.59 8.59
N CYS A 42 6.03 11.99 8.51
CA CYS A 42 5.80 10.83 7.66
C CYS A 42 5.78 11.30 6.20
N LYS A 43 6.85 10.97 5.46
CA LYS A 43 6.97 11.33 4.04
C LYS A 43 6.74 10.17 3.09
N ILE A 44 6.72 8.94 3.61
CA ILE A 44 6.64 7.72 2.81
C ILE A 44 5.85 6.64 3.55
N MET A 45 5.07 5.86 2.80
CA MET A 45 4.37 4.66 3.25
C MET A 45 4.91 3.44 2.54
N ILE A 46 4.82 2.30 3.21
CA ILE A 46 4.99 0.98 2.58
C ILE A 46 3.58 0.41 2.38
N CYS A 47 3.16 0.26 1.12
CA CYS A 47 1.83 -0.21 0.76
C CYS A 47 1.89 -1.65 0.25
N MET A 48 1.13 -2.54 0.90
CA MET A 48 0.93 -3.90 0.46
C MET A 48 -0.23 -3.96 -0.53
N VAL A 49 0.03 -4.47 -1.73
CA VAL A 49 -0.87 -4.45 -2.88
C VAL A 49 -0.84 -5.79 -3.62
N VAL A 50 -1.90 -6.08 -4.38
CA VAL A 50 -1.97 -7.20 -5.31
C VAL A 50 -1.50 -6.72 -6.68
N THR A 51 -0.34 -7.20 -7.12
CA THR A 51 0.24 -6.89 -8.44
C THR A 51 -0.06 -7.97 -9.47
N ASP A 52 -0.13 -9.23 -9.06
CA ASP A 52 -0.45 -10.37 -9.94
C ASP A 52 -1.60 -11.19 -9.33
N PRO A 53 -2.85 -11.03 -9.80
CA PRO A 53 -4.01 -11.71 -9.23
C PRO A 53 -4.08 -13.18 -9.67
N ASP A 54 -3.40 -13.53 -10.76
CA ASP A 54 -3.41 -14.85 -11.37
C ASP A 54 -2.32 -15.76 -10.81
N ALA A 55 -1.28 -15.18 -10.19
CA ALA A 55 -0.26 -15.91 -9.44
C ALA A 55 -0.85 -16.80 -8.32
N PRO A 56 -0.10 -17.80 -7.83
CA PRO A 56 -0.47 -18.56 -6.64
C PRO A 56 -0.76 -17.64 -5.45
N LYS A 57 -1.72 -18.01 -4.59
CA LYS A 57 -2.28 -17.17 -3.51
C LYS A 57 -1.22 -16.37 -2.70
N HIS A 58 -0.08 -17.01 -2.41
CA HIS A 58 1.00 -16.45 -1.61
C HIS A 58 2.05 -15.63 -2.39
N ASN A 59 1.90 -15.50 -3.71
CA ASN A 59 2.82 -14.80 -4.60
C ASN A 59 2.15 -13.63 -5.34
N ARG A 60 0.88 -13.33 -5.01
CA ARG A 60 0.08 -12.28 -5.67
C ARG A 60 0.47 -10.86 -5.29
N GLN A 61 1.16 -10.74 -4.15
CA GLN A 61 1.28 -9.51 -3.41
C GLN A 61 2.69 -8.98 -3.41
N SER A 62 2.77 -7.65 -3.45
CA SER A 62 4.02 -6.91 -3.39
C SER A 62 3.92 -5.76 -2.40
N GLN A 63 5.07 -5.28 -1.91
CA GLN A 63 5.15 -4.00 -1.20
C GLN A 63 5.67 -2.93 -2.15
N ILE A 64 5.03 -1.77 -2.15
CA ILE A 64 5.41 -0.59 -2.93
C ILE A 64 5.60 0.58 -1.97
N LEU A 65 6.68 1.35 -2.17
CA LEU A 65 6.92 2.60 -1.47
C LEU A 65 6.10 3.72 -2.11
N VAL A 66 5.29 4.42 -1.31
CA VAL A 66 4.39 5.48 -1.77
C VAL A 66 4.66 6.75 -0.97
N PRO A 67 5.15 7.84 -1.60
CA PRO A 67 5.27 9.13 -0.93
C PRO A 67 3.90 9.63 -0.41
N MET A 68 3.89 10.31 0.74
CA MET A 68 2.65 10.83 1.34
C MET A 68 2.04 12.00 0.56
N GLU A 69 2.86 12.70 -0.21
CA GLU A 69 2.46 13.87 -1.03
C GLU A 69 2.01 13.46 -2.45
N THR A 70 1.94 12.16 -2.73
CA THR A 70 1.54 11.66 -4.06
C THR A 70 0.07 11.97 -4.33
N GLU A 71 -0.25 12.47 -5.51
CA GLU A 71 -1.61 12.82 -5.93
C GLU A 71 -2.58 11.63 -5.77
N GLY A 72 -3.74 11.86 -5.13
CA GLY A 72 -4.74 10.84 -4.83
C GLY A 72 -4.54 10.08 -3.51
N VAL A 73 -3.40 10.25 -2.82
CA VAL A 73 -3.27 9.81 -1.42
C VAL A 73 -4.05 10.77 -0.53
N GLU A 74 -5.08 10.26 0.15
CA GLU A 74 -5.94 11.05 1.04
C GLU A 74 -5.95 10.46 2.47
N VAL A 75 -5.52 11.26 3.45
CA VAL A 75 -5.64 10.92 4.86
C VAL A 75 -6.99 11.41 5.37
N VAL A 76 -7.98 10.52 5.42
CA VAL A 76 -9.39 10.89 5.63
C VAL A 76 -9.70 11.29 7.06
N ARG A 77 -9.31 10.47 8.04
CA ARG A 77 -9.63 10.74 9.46
C ARG A 77 -8.72 9.99 10.44
N PRO A 78 -8.44 10.55 11.62
CA PRO A 78 -7.84 9.81 12.72
C PRO A 78 -8.79 8.74 13.25
N MET A 79 -8.25 7.70 13.89
CA MET A 79 -9.06 6.71 14.60
C MET A 79 -8.82 6.77 16.10
N THR A 80 -9.83 6.35 16.86
CA THR A 80 -9.79 6.34 18.33
C THR A 80 -9.78 4.91 18.82
N VAL A 81 -8.90 4.60 19.76
CA VAL A 81 -8.91 3.32 20.47
C VAL A 81 -9.29 3.59 21.92
N PHE A 82 -10.42 3.00 22.35
CA PHE A 82 -11.01 3.24 23.68
C PHE A 82 -11.19 4.74 24.03
N GLY A 83 -11.62 5.54 23.06
CA GLY A 83 -11.82 6.99 23.24
C GLY A 83 -10.54 7.82 23.33
N LYS A 84 -9.35 7.22 23.15
CA LYS A 84 -8.07 7.95 23.11
C LYS A 84 -7.73 8.34 21.66
N GLY A 85 -7.63 9.65 21.43
CA GLY A 85 -7.53 10.28 20.10
C GLY A 85 -6.16 10.30 19.43
N ARG A 86 -5.28 9.32 19.68
CA ARG A 86 -3.96 9.22 19.01
C ARG A 86 -3.78 7.95 18.21
N CYS A 87 -4.85 7.29 17.77
CA CYS A 87 -4.70 6.07 16.99
C CYS A 87 -4.69 6.35 15.49
N ALA A 88 -3.94 5.49 14.81
CA ALA A 88 -3.65 5.50 13.39
C ALA A 88 -4.80 5.95 12.49
N PRO A 89 -4.59 6.92 11.57
CA PRO A 89 -5.64 7.34 10.65
C PRO A 89 -6.05 6.25 9.65
N MET A 90 -7.25 6.44 9.10
CA MET A 90 -7.69 5.85 7.84
C MET A 90 -7.07 6.63 6.68
N VAL A 91 -6.52 5.91 5.71
CA VAL A 91 -5.88 6.46 4.52
C VAL A 91 -6.54 5.83 3.30
N ILE A 92 -7.25 6.63 2.53
CA ILE A 92 -7.80 6.19 1.25
C ILE A 92 -6.74 6.50 0.18
N CYS A 93 -6.47 5.51 -0.66
CA CYS A 93 -5.54 5.64 -1.77
C CYS A 93 -6.32 5.34 -3.05
N THR A 94 -6.99 6.37 -3.56
CA THR A 94 -7.68 6.32 -4.85
C THR A 94 -6.89 7.17 -5.81
N SER A 95 -5.87 6.58 -6.44
CA SER A 95 -4.94 7.34 -7.27
C SER A 95 -4.61 6.62 -8.57
N ASN A 96 -4.72 7.38 -9.67
CA ASN A 96 -3.86 7.18 -10.83
C ASN A 96 -2.55 7.90 -10.50
N PHE A 97 -1.44 7.19 -10.45
CA PHE A 97 -0.16 7.80 -10.10
C PHE A 97 0.71 7.95 -11.33
N THR A 98 1.40 9.09 -11.40
CA THR A 98 2.53 9.32 -12.28
C THR A 98 3.81 9.38 -11.44
N MET A 99 4.66 8.36 -11.55
CA MET A 99 5.96 8.31 -10.85
C MET A 99 7.05 8.80 -11.81
N LEU A 100 7.05 10.11 -12.08
CA LEU A 100 8.20 10.77 -12.70
C LEU A 100 9.40 10.72 -11.74
N GLU A 101 10.43 9.97 -12.16
CA GLU A 101 11.80 9.96 -11.61
C GLU A 101 12.14 9.15 -10.34
N TYR A 102 11.41 8.07 -10.02
CA TYR A 102 12.01 7.00 -9.22
C TYR A 102 12.02 5.69 -10.00
N GLN A 103 13.07 5.53 -10.80
CA GLN A 103 13.42 4.34 -11.59
C GLN A 103 13.54 3.01 -10.83
N LYS A 104 13.15 2.92 -9.56
CA LYS A 104 13.09 1.66 -8.80
C LYS A 104 11.99 1.76 -7.75
N ALA A 105 10.74 1.51 -8.13
CA ALA A 105 9.83 0.91 -7.17
C ALA A 105 10.53 -0.36 -6.67
N ILE A 106 10.97 -0.38 -5.40
CA ILE A 106 11.50 -1.62 -4.84
C ILE A 106 10.30 -2.52 -4.62
N LEU A 107 9.99 -3.30 -5.66
CA LEU A 107 8.98 -4.33 -5.61
C LEU A 107 9.50 -5.42 -4.70
N PHE A 108 9.01 -5.45 -3.46
CA PHE A 108 9.22 -6.59 -2.59
C PHE A 108 8.10 -7.58 -2.87
N SER A 109 8.37 -8.60 -3.66
CA SER A 109 7.46 -9.74 -3.73
C SER A 109 7.58 -10.51 -2.42
N VAL A 110 6.47 -10.65 -1.70
CA VAL A 110 6.39 -11.49 -0.52
C VAL A 110 6.09 -12.90 -1.03
N VAL A 111 7.11 -13.73 -1.20
CA VAL A 111 6.94 -15.16 -1.52
C VAL A 111 7.24 -15.93 -0.23
N ALA A 112 6.19 -16.49 0.39
CA ALA A 112 6.29 -17.48 1.48
C ALA A 112 7.51 -17.34 2.43
N GLY A 113 7.65 -16.19 3.10
CA GLY A 113 8.70 -15.97 4.11
C GLY A 113 10.03 -15.42 3.61
N ASP A 114 10.19 -15.19 2.31
CA ASP A 114 11.39 -14.62 1.68
C ASP A 114 11.07 -13.26 1.03
N LEU A 115 11.76 -12.20 1.48
CA LEU A 115 11.74 -10.89 0.83
C LEU A 115 12.74 -10.90 -0.32
N ARG A 116 12.25 -10.96 -1.57
CA ARG A 116 13.12 -10.92 -2.76
C ARG A 116 13.01 -9.58 -3.46
N PHE A 117 14.17 -8.99 -3.74
CA PHE A 117 14.28 -7.85 -4.64
C PHE A 117 14.03 -8.34 -6.06
N ARG A 118 12.90 -7.96 -6.66
CA ARG A 118 12.75 -8.08 -8.11
C ARG A 118 13.36 -6.83 -8.73
N LYS A 119 14.52 -6.98 -9.35
CA LYS A 119 15.00 -6.01 -10.34
C LYS A 119 14.31 -6.42 -11.64
N GLU A 120 13.42 -5.59 -12.15
CA GLU A 120 12.94 -5.78 -13.52
C GLU A 120 14.09 -5.42 -14.46
N ASP A 121 14.37 -6.32 -15.39
CA ASP A 121 15.42 -6.21 -16.42
C ASP A 121 14.99 -5.26 -17.54
#